data_AF-A0A815V9J3-F1
#
_entry.id   AF-A0A815V9J3-F1
#
_cell.length_a   1.000
_cell.length_b   1.000
_cell.length_c   1.000
_cell.angle_alpha   90.00
_cell.angle_beta   90.00
_cell.angle_gamma   90.00
#
_symmetry.space_group_name_H-M   'P 1'
#
loop_
_entity.id
_entity.type
_entity.pdbx_description
1 polymer ?
#
loop_
_entity_poly.entity_id
_entity_poly.type
_entity_poly.pdbx_seq_one_letter_code
_entity_poly.pdbx_strand_id
1 'polypeptide(L)'
;TQLYLPSTTLINASFEQIYLNKANFSLSNMMGASFRWSHAIQVDFSHATLSLTNFRYTNVFQSNFSNVQMRNAFFQSSNLSQAYLINSDFQSTSFREINAIETSFSHSELSNTDFQYANLYQVQMNHASIRSANFYNAKMIETNFSNGYLPSCLFQWTDLTSSSFRNAFLAGTNFENANVQNVDFTQAILPGAIITPGQLDVALSIANAILPDGSTGKNKNLVNNGNAQCTDMNNTIAYWDNNGDVFIHEIQSNIDCVFQGTMANATLQQKMNVRRYERLIRQGQAKVYIEIQGASASGSFDLSNPPVYMLVQYFDLNNNESGE
;
A
#
# COMPACT_ATOMS: atom_id res chain seq x y z
N THR A 1 24.92 -4.54 36.04
CA THR A 1 25.37 -5.56 35.05
C THR A 1 24.18 -5.91 34.18
N GLN A 2 24.37 -5.94 32.85
CA GLN A 2 23.31 -6.41 31.95
C GLN A 2 23.14 -7.92 32.15
N LEU A 3 21.89 -8.38 32.25
CA LEU A 3 21.61 -9.81 32.37
C LEU A 3 21.97 -10.49 31.04
N TYR A 4 22.87 -11.46 31.09
CA TYR A 4 23.38 -12.14 29.91
C TYR A 4 23.18 -13.65 30.08
N LEU A 5 22.14 -14.17 29.43
CA LEU A 5 21.71 -15.57 29.49
C LEU A 5 21.41 -16.13 28.08
N PRO A 6 22.35 -16.07 27.11
CA PRO A 6 22.14 -16.63 25.79
C PRO A 6 22.15 -18.17 25.82
N SER A 7 21.43 -18.80 24.90
CA SER A 7 21.39 -20.27 24.74
C SER A 7 21.00 -21.01 26.02
N THR A 8 20.18 -20.41 26.87
CA THR A 8 19.75 -20.98 28.15
C THR A 8 18.34 -21.55 28.08
N THR A 9 18.05 -22.54 28.93
CA THR A 9 16.70 -23.07 29.11
C THR A 9 16.03 -22.38 30.29
N LEU A 10 15.01 -21.57 30.00
CA LEU A 10 14.25 -20.74 30.93
C LEU A 10 12.74 -20.99 30.76
N ILE A 11 12.36 -22.26 30.49
CA ILE A 11 10.97 -22.68 30.29
C ILE A 11 10.16 -22.36 31.55
N ASN A 12 9.00 -21.72 31.38
CA ASN A 12 8.11 -21.27 32.46
C ASN A 12 8.78 -20.35 33.50
N ALA A 13 9.94 -19.75 33.19
CA ALA A 13 10.60 -18.82 34.09
C ALA A 13 9.77 -17.53 34.25
N SER A 14 9.83 -16.95 35.45
CA SER A 14 9.16 -15.68 35.74
C SER A 14 10.16 -14.52 35.72
N PHE A 15 9.88 -13.56 34.85
CA PHE A 15 10.52 -12.26 34.70
C PHE A 15 9.48 -11.14 34.85
N GLU A 16 8.47 -11.35 35.70
CA GLU A 16 7.43 -10.37 35.92
C GLU A 16 7.93 -9.19 36.76
N GLN A 17 7.51 -7.98 36.40
CA GLN A 17 7.76 -6.75 37.19
C GLN A 17 9.25 -6.39 37.41
N ILE A 18 10.15 -6.86 36.55
CA ILE A 18 11.58 -6.57 36.65
C ILE A 18 12.10 -5.64 35.54
N TYR A 19 13.31 -5.13 35.73
CA TYR A 19 14.05 -4.35 34.75
C TYR A 19 15.10 -5.22 34.06
N LEU A 20 14.91 -5.42 32.76
CA LEU A 20 15.73 -6.24 31.88
C LEU A 20 16.41 -5.42 30.79
N ASN A 21 16.47 -4.10 30.92
CA ASN A 21 16.97 -3.25 29.84
C ASN A 21 18.34 -3.71 29.33
N LYS A 22 18.43 -3.94 28.01
CA LYS A 22 19.63 -4.44 27.32
C LYS A 22 20.09 -5.82 27.76
N ALA A 23 19.20 -6.64 28.32
CA ALA A 23 19.50 -8.05 28.58
C ALA A 23 19.66 -8.83 27.27
N ASN A 24 20.38 -9.95 27.34
CA ASN A 24 20.53 -10.87 26.23
C ASN A 24 19.98 -12.25 26.61
N PHE A 25 18.95 -12.68 25.87
CA PHE A 25 18.34 -14.00 25.90
C PHE A 25 18.37 -14.66 24.50
N SER A 26 19.30 -14.24 23.64
CA SER A 26 19.42 -14.78 22.28
C SER A 26 19.60 -16.29 22.33
N LEU A 27 18.99 -17.01 21.38
CA LEU A 27 19.03 -18.48 21.27
C LEU A 27 18.43 -19.25 22.45
N SER A 28 17.84 -18.58 23.45
CA SER A 28 17.32 -19.24 24.64
C SER A 28 15.97 -19.92 24.39
N ASN A 29 15.71 -21.01 25.10
CA ASN A 29 14.39 -21.63 25.15
C ASN A 29 13.62 -21.08 26.35
N MET A 30 12.68 -20.20 26.08
CA MET A 30 11.89 -19.47 27.07
C MET A 30 10.40 -19.78 26.91
N MET A 31 10.06 -20.94 26.37
CA MET A 31 8.67 -21.36 26.17
C MET A 31 7.87 -21.24 27.47
N GLY A 32 6.73 -20.58 27.40
CA GLY A 32 5.84 -20.35 28.55
C GLY A 32 6.38 -19.40 29.63
N ALA A 33 7.52 -18.73 29.41
CA ALA A 33 8.02 -17.72 30.34
C ALA A 33 7.04 -16.54 30.48
N SER A 34 7.14 -15.79 31.57
CA SER A 34 6.32 -14.60 31.79
C SER A 34 7.19 -13.36 31.98
N PHE A 35 6.93 -12.33 31.17
CA PHE A 35 7.55 -11.01 31.21
C PHE A 35 6.55 -9.93 31.63
N ARG A 36 5.39 -10.33 32.16
CA ARG A 36 4.27 -9.43 32.44
C ARG A 36 4.72 -8.23 33.29
N TRP A 37 4.30 -7.03 32.90
CA TRP A 37 4.64 -5.78 33.61
C TRP A 37 6.15 -5.46 33.71
N SER A 38 7.01 -6.10 32.92
CA SER A 38 8.45 -5.83 32.95
C SER A 38 8.86 -4.68 32.03
N HIS A 39 10.04 -4.11 32.33
CA HIS A 39 10.74 -3.20 31.45
C HIS A 39 11.85 -3.98 30.74
N ALA A 40 11.57 -4.43 29.52
CA ALA A 40 12.45 -5.25 28.71
C ALA A 40 12.85 -4.48 27.44
N ILE A 41 13.36 -3.25 27.64
CA ILE A 41 13.75 -2.33 26.57
C ILE A 41 15.10 -2.75 25.97
N GLN A 42 15.22 -2.74 24.64
CA GLN A 42 16.45 -3.11 23.93
C GLN A 42 16.98 -4.50 24.29
N VAL A 43 16.09 -5.44 24.61
CA VAL A 43 16.45 -6.82 24.94
C VAL A 43 16.66 -7.61 23.67
N ASP A 44 17.72 -8.42 23.64
CA ASP A 44 17.98 -9.33 22.55
C ASP A 44 17.33 -10.70 22.83
N PHE A 45 16.26 -11.00 22.09
CA PHE A 45 15.57 -12.28 22.05
C PHE A 45 15.84 -13.03 20.74
N SER A 46 16.77 -12.58 19.91
CA SER A 46 16.94 -13.13 18.57
C SER A 46 17.19 -14.65 18.60
N HIS A 47 16.55 -15.36 17.67
CA HIS A 47 16.61 -16.83 17.58
C HIS A 47 16.05 -17.60 18.80
N ALA A 48 15.42 -16.93 19.77
CA ALA A 48 14.85 -17.60 20.93
C ALA A 48 13.56 -18.38 20.58
N THR A 49 13.26 -19.41 21.38
CA THR A 49 11.96 -20.07 21.39
C THR A 49 11.10 -19.44 22.48
N LEU A 50 10.04 -18.75 22.08
CA LEU A 50 9.16 -17.92 22.90
C LEU A 50 7.68 -18.30 22.75
N SER A 51 7.37 -19.47 22.19
CA SER A 51 6.00 -19.98 22.13
C SER A 51 5.34 -19.97 23.52
N LEU A 52 4.05 -19.61 23.58
CA LEU A 52 3.27 -19.49 24.82
C LEU A 52 3.76 -18.43 25.83
N THR A 53 4.74 -17.59 25.48
CA THR A 53 5.30 -16.59 26.39
C THR A 53 4.32 -15.44 26.63
N ASN A 54 4.31 -14.91 27.86
CA ASN A 54 3.43 -13.83 28.28
C ASN A 54 4.16 -12.49 28.39
N PHE A 55 4.01 -11.63 27.38
CA PHE A 55 4.50 -10.24 27.30
C PHE A 55 3.39 -9.20 27.57
N ARG A 56 2.28 -9.58 28.21
CA ARG A 56 1.20 -8.63 28.49
C ARG A 56 1.70 -7.46 29.34
N TYR A 57 1.33 -6.24 28.95
CA TYR A 57 1.71 -5.01 29.65
C TYR A 57 3.23 -4.78 29.77
N THR A 58 4.03 -5.43 28.92
CA THR A 58 5.48 -5.30 28.93
C THR A 58 5.91 -4.13 28.04
N ASN A 59 6.99 -3.45 28.41
CA ASN A 59 7.67 -2.54 27.49
C ASN A 59 8.86 -3.24 26.84
N VAL A 60 8.73 -3.58 25.56
CA VAL A 60 9.77 -4.20 24.72
C VAL A 60 10.27 -3.26 23.63
N PHE A 61 10.22 -1.94 23.88
CA PHE A 61 10.72 -0.91 22.99
C PHE A 61 12.13 -1.23 22.48
N GLN A 62 12.32 -1.16 21.15
CA GLN A 62 13.60 -1.45 20.48
C GLN A 62 14.21 -2.83 20.76
N SER A 63 13.42 -3.79 21.26
CA SER A 63 13.90 -5.15 21.47
C SER A 63 13.98 -5.93 20.16
N ASN A 64 14.91 -6.88 20.11
CA ASN A 64 15.17 -7.70 18.94
C ASN A 64 14.51 -9.07 19.11
N PHE A 65 13.44 -9.32 18.35
CA PHE A 65 12.77 -10.60 18.20
C PHE A 65 12.98 -11.20 16.81
N SER A 66 14.11 -10.92 16.16
CA SER A 66 14.38 -11.48 14.83
C SER A 66 14.57 -13.00 14.90
N ASN A 67 14.00 -13.72 13.93
CA ASN A 67 14.11 -15.18 13.81
C ASN A 67 13.55 -15.98 15.01
N VAL A 68 12.57 -15.44 15.74
CA VAL A 68 12.00 -16.14 16.91
C VAL A 68 10.92 -17.15 16.50
N GLN A 69 10.76 -18.17 17.35
CA GLN A 69 9.61 -19.08 17.30
C GLN A 69 8.66 -18.68 18.42
N MET A 70 7.51 -18.08 18.08
CA MET A 70 6.66 -17.39 19.06
C MET A 70 5.17 -17.67 18.83
N ARG A 71 4.83 -18.94 18.58
CA ARG A 71 3.42 -19.34 18.40
C ARG A 71 2.63 -19.20 19.69
N ASN A 72 1.39 -18.75 19.59
CA ASN A 72 0.45 -18.64 20.72
C ASN A 72 0.97 -17.76 21.88
N ALA A 73 1.82 -16.76 21.60
CA ALA A 73 2.28 -15.82 22.62
C ALA A 73 1.25 -14.70 22.88
N PHE A 74 1.51 -13.91 23.91
CA PHE A 74 0.58 -12.90 24.40
C PHE A 74 1.26 -11.54 24.60
N PHE A 75 0.90 -10.53 23.81
CA PHE A 75 1.45 -9.17 23.87
C PHE A 75 0.41 -8.13 24.28
N GLN A 76 -0.74 -8.51 24.82
CA GLN A 76 -1.83 -7.56 25.01
C GLN A 76 -1.41 -6.33 25.81
N SER A 77 -1.73 -5.15 25.27
CA SER A 77 -1.43 -3.84 25.86
C SER A 77 0.07 -3.58 26.12
N SER A 78 0.96 -4.20 25.33
CA SER A 78 2.41 -3.99 25.42
C SER A 78 2.91 -2.92 24.44
N ASN A 79 4.12 -2.40 24.70
CA ASN A 79 4.80 -1.46 23.81
C ASN A 79 5.92 -2.17 23.03
N LEU A 80 5.73 -2.35 21.73
CA LEU A 80 6.69 -2.91 20.78
C LEU A 80 7.27 -1.85 19.84
N SER A 81 7.06 -0.55 20.10
CA SER A 81 7.50 0.49 19.17
C SER A 81 9.00 0.33 18.85
N GLN A 82 9.33 0.43 17.55
CA GLN A 82 10.68 0.24 17.01
C GLN A 82 11.33 -1.13 17.30
N ALA A 83 10.56 -2.15 17.70
CA ALA A 83 11.06 -3.51 17.83
C ALA A 83 11.30 -4.17 16.46
N TYR A 84 12.23 -5.13 16.42
CA TYR A 84 12.56 -5.89 15.22
C TYR A 84 11.97 -7.29 15.34
N LEU A 85 10.95 -7.61 14.55
CA LEU A 85 10.25 -8.91 14.57
C LEU A 85 10.35 -9.62 13.20
N ILE A 86 11.45 -9.42 12.48
CA ILE A 86 11.64 -9.94 11.12
C ILE A 86 11.86 -11.46 11.10
N ASN A 87 11.49 -12.12 10.00
CA ASN A 87 11.74 -13.55 9.75
C ASN A 87 11.26 -14.48 10.87
N SER A 88 10.14 -14.15 11.52
CA SER A 88 9.71 -14.83 12.75
C SER A 88 8.37 -15.53 12.59
N ASP A 89 8.09 -16.47 13.49
CA ASP A 89 6.84 -17.22 13.52
C ASP A 89 5.97 -16.77 14.69
N PHE A 90 4.85 -16.11 14.39
CA PHE A 90 3.88 -15.58 15.34
C PHE A 90 2.51 -16.22 15.21
N GLN A 91 2.39 -17.42 14.62
CA GLN A 91 1.07 -18.02 14.39
C GLN A 91 0.22 -18.04 15.68
N SER A 92 -1.02 -17.59 15.56
CA SER A 92 -1.98 -17.51 16.67
C SER A 92 -1.55 -16.62 17.85
N THR A 93 -0.62 -15.68 17.64
CA THR A 93 -0.21 -14.71 18.66
C THR A 93 -1.24 -13.60 18.83
N SER A 94 -1.46 -13.19 20.08
CA SER A 94 -2.34 -12.07 20.38
C SER A 94 -1.53 -10.79 20.60
N PHE A 95 -1.73 -9.85 19.69
CA PHE A 95 -1.20 -8.49 19.64
C PHE A 95 -2.30 -7.44 19.90
N ARG A 96 -3.34 -7.78 20.67
CA ARG A 96 -4.42 -6.82 20.96
C ARG A 96 -3.90 -5.60 21.70
N GLU A 97 -4.39 -4.42 21.32
CA GLU A 97 -4.10 -3.16 22.00
C GLU A 97 -2.59 -2.83 22.10
N ILE A 98 -1.74 -3.41 21.24
CA ILE A 98 -0.31 -3.09 21.28
C ILE A 98 -0.05 -1.69 20.73
N ASN A 99 1.07 -1.11 21.16
CA ASN A 99 1.69 0.00 20.47
C ASN A 99 2.93 -0.49 19.71
N ALA A 100 2.87 -0.54 18.39
CA ALA A 100 3.95 -1.03 17.52
C ALA A 100 4.33 0.01 16.46
N ILE A 101 4.40 1.29 16.85
CA ILE A 101 4.86 2.36 15.96
C ILE A 101 6.24 2.02 15.41
N GLU A 102 6.42 2.14 14.08
CA GLU A 102 7.71 1.93 13.38
C GLU A 102 8.32 0.53 13.61
N THR A 103 7.49 -0.46 13.95
CA THR A 103 7.91 -1.85 14.12
C THR A 103 8.00 -2.58 12.78
N SER A 104 8.88 -3.58 12.66
CA SER A 104 8.96 -4.43 11.45
C SER A 104 8.63 -5.88 11.75
N PHE A 105 7.60 -6.40 11.07
CA PHE A 105 7.22 -7.82 10.98
C PHE A 105 7.54 -8.42 9.60
N SER A 106 8.38 -7.76 8.81
CA SER A 106 8.68 -8.16 7.42
C SER A 106 9.13 -9.63 7.35
N HIS A 107 8.68 -10.33 6.30
CA HIS A 107 8.97 -11.77 6.07
C HIS A 107 8.48 -12.74 7.16
N SER A 108 7.60 -12.30 8.07
CA SER A 108 7.12 -13.15 9.17
C SER A 108 5.84 -13.91 8.84
N GLU A 109 5.61 -14.97 9.61
CA GLU A 109 4.38 -15.75 9.59
C GLU A 109 3.45 -15.27 10.72
N LEU A 110 2.30 -14.72 10.33
CA LEU A 110 1.32 -14.02 11.17
C LEU A 110 -0.08 -14.64 11.01
N SER A 111 -0.21 -15.88 10.52
CA SER A 111 -1.53 -16.51 10.39
C SER A 111 -2.28 -16.59 11.71
N ASN A 112 -3.58 -16.28 11.66
CA ASN A 112 -4.52 -16.29 12.80
C ASN A 112 -4.10 -15.38 13.96
N THR A 113 -3.29 -14.35 13.70
CA THR A 113 -2.92 -13.35 14.71
C THR A 113 -4.06 -12.38 14.98
N ASP A 114 -4.01 -11.78 16.17
CA ASP A 114 -5.04 -10.87 16.64
C ASP A 114 -4.43 -9.51 16.98
N PHE A 115 -4.64 -8.53 16.11
CA PHE A 115 -4.20 -7.14 16.20
C PHE A 115 -5.34 -6.16 16.55
N GLN A 116 -6.44 -6.63 17.14
CA GLN A 116 -7.58 -5.76 17.43
C GLN A 116 -7.14 -4.56 18.29
N TYR A 117 -7.59 -3.36 17.91
CA TYR A 117 -7.27 -2.09 18.59
C TYR A 117 -5.77 -1.73 18.66
N ALA A 118 -4.92 -2.39 17.87
CA ALA A 118 -3.49 -2.08 17.85
C ALA A 118 -3.19 -0.72 17.20
N ASN A 119 -2.11 -0.09 17.63
CA ASN A 119 -1.50 1.04 16.93
C ASN A 119 -0.30 0.55 16.10
N LEU A 120 -0.48 0.56 14.78
CA LEU A 120 0.43 0.04 13.76
C LEU A 120 0.92 1.16 12.81
N TYR A 121 1.03 2.40 13.30
CA TYR A 121 1.56 3.53 12.51
C TYR A 121 2.96 3.22 11.96
N GLN A 122 3.15 3.39 10.65
CA GLN A 122 4.41 3.15 9.94
C GLN A 122 5.02 1.74 10.09
N VAL A 123 4.18 0.73 10.38
CA VAL A 123 4.64 -0.65 10.50
C VAL A 123 5.03 -1.25 9.15
N GLN A 124 6.10 -2.05 9.14
CA GLN A 124 6.50 -2.84 7.96
C GLN A 124 6.01 -4.29 8.09
N MET A 125 5.15 -4.74 7.18
CA MET A 125 4.69 -6.13 7.05
C MET A 125 4.88 -6.66 5.61
N ASN A 126 5.82 -6.08 4.86
CA ASN A 126 6.13 -6.50 3.49
C ASN A 126 6.63 -7.95 3.47
N HIS A 127 6.20 -8.70 2.45
CA HIS A 127 6.47 -10.14 2.29
C HIS A 127 5.99 -11.05 3.44
N ALA A 128 5.15 -10.56 4.36
CA ALA A 128 4.62 -11.37 5.43
C ALA A 128 3.48 -12.29 4.96
N SER A 129 3.33 -13.42 5.63
CA SER A 129 2.20 -14.35 5.47
C SER A 129 1.20 -14.09 6.59
N ILE A 130 0.04 -13.54 6.26
CA ILE A 130 -0.95 -12.99 7.21
C ILE A 130 -2.32 -13.59 6.88
N ARG A 131 -2.47 -14.91 6.97
CA ARG A 131 -3.79 -15.53 6.70
C ARG A 131 -4.72 -15.35 7.88
N SER A 132 -5.96 -14.94 7.63
CA SER A 132 -7.03 -14.89 8.64
C SER A 132 -6.68 -14.06 9.89
N ALA A 133 -5.84 -13.03 9.77
CA ALA A 133 -5.53 -12.15 10.88
C ALA A 133 -6.66 -11.16 11.15
N ASN A 134 -6.83 -10.77 12.41
CA ASN A 134 -7.85 -9.84 12.84
C ASN A 134 -7.25 -8.47 13.17
N PHE A 135 -7.51 -7.48 12.33
CA PHE A 135 -7.10 -6.08 12.52
C PHE A 135 -8.25 -5.17 12.96
N TYR A 136 -9.39 -5.71 13.39
CA TYR A 136 -10.58 -4.92 13.72
C TYR A 136 -10.26 -3.69 14.59
N ASN A 137 -10.63 -2.51 14.10
CA ASN A 137 -10.44 -1.22 14.77
C ASN A 137 -8.96 -0.86 15.09
N ALA A 138 -8.00 -1.41 14.35
CA ALA A 138 -6.59 -1.02 14.45
C ALA A 138 -6.30 0.28 13.68
N LYS A 139 -5.31 1.05 14.17
CA LYS A 139 -4.75 2.21 13.47
C LYS A 139 -3.55 1.75 12.65
N MET A 140 -3.62 1.89 11.33
CA MET A 140 -2.70 1.27 10.39
C MET A 140 -2.28 2.29 9.32
N ILE A 141 -2.06 3.53 9.75
CA ILE A 141 -1.67 4.63 8.86
C ILE A 141 -0.22 4.39 8.41
N GLU A 142 0.05 4.54 7.11
CA GLU A 142 1.36 4.33 6.50
C GLU A 142 1.96 2.93 6.73
N THR A 143 1.12 1.90 6.91
CA THR A 143 1.57 0.51 7.02
C THR A 143 1.91 -0.08 5.65
N ASN A 144 3.00 -0.84 5.57
CA ASN A 144 3.45 -1.46 4.33
C ASN A 144 3.15 -2.97 4.31
N PHE A 145 2.18 -3.39 3.50
CA PHE A 145 1.81 -4.78 3.21
C PHE A 145 2.30 -5.28 1.85
N SER A 146 3.23 -4.56 1.20
CA SER A 146 3.66 -4.89 -0.16
C SER A 146 4.19 -6.32 -0.26
N ASN A 147 3.78 -7.03 -1.32
CA ASN A 147 4.12 -8.42 -1.59
C ASN A 147 3.67 -9.41 -0.48
N GLY A 148 2.75 -9.02 0.39
CA GLY A 148 2.22 -9.88 1.45
C GLY A 148 1.15 -10.86 0.96
N TYR A 149 0.95 -11.94 1.73
CA TYR A 149 -0.12 -12.91 1.52
C TYR A 149 -1.16 -12.78 2.63
N LEU A 150 -2.27 -12.11 2.37
CA LEU A 150 -3.27 -11.70 3.38
C LEU A 150 -4.69 -12.23 3.14
N PRO A 151 -4.92 -13.49 2.72
CA PRO A 151 -6.28 -13.94 2.46
C PRO A 151 -7.11 -13.99 3.74
N SER A 152 -8.40 -13.66 3.58
CA SER A 152 -9.41 -13.74 4.65
C SER A 152 -9.10 -12.89 5.89
N CYS A 153 -8.30 -11.83 5.76
CA CYS A 153 -8.07 -10.89 6.86
C CYS A 153 -9.29 -10.02 7.17
N LEU A 154 -9.36 -9.55 8.41
CA LEU A 154 -10.42 -8.68 8.92
C LEU A 154 -9.88 -7.27 9.17
N PHE A 155 -10.10 -6.35 8.24
CA PHE A 155 -9.71 -4.93 8.33
C PHE A 155 -10.89 -4.01 8.68
N GLN A 156 -12.01 -4.54 9.19
CA GLN A 156 -13.17 -3.69 9.46
C GLN A 156 -12.86 -2.60 10.47
N TRP A 157 -13.35 -1.39 10.20
CA TRP A 157 -13.16 -0.20 11.05
C TRP A 157 -11.70 0.21 11.25
N THR A 158 -10.78 -0.24 10.40
CA THR A 158 -9.38 0.19 10.46
C THR A 158 -9.15 1.55 9.81
N ASP A 159 -8.10 2.24 10.23
CA ASP A 159 -7.55 3.37 9.49
C ASP A 159 -6.31 2.95 8.71
N LEU A 160 -6.45 2.77 7.40
CA LEU A 160 -5.38 2.35 6.48
C LEU A 160 -4.80 3.54 5.70
N THR A 161 -5.05 4.79 6.10
CA THR A 161 -4.62 5.97 5.33
C THR A 161 -3.15 5.87 4.88
N SER A 162 -2.90 6.07 3.59
CA SER A 162 -1.55 6.01 2.99
C SER A 162 -0.81 4.67 3.15
N SER A 163 -1.52 3.57 3.46
CA SER A 163 -0.93 2.23 3.47
C SER A 163 -0.70 1.68 2.06
N SER A 164 0.17 0.67 1.96
CA SER A 164 0.50 0.02 0.69
C SER A 164 0.18 -1.46 0.70
N PHE A 165 -0.61 -1.92 -0.25
CA PHE A 165 -0.89 -3.33 -0.56
C PHE A 165 -0.34 -3.73 -1.94
N ARG A 166 0.73 -3.07 -2.40
CA ARG A 166 1.30 -3.36 -3.73
C ARG A 166 1.64 -4.84 -3.89
N ASN A 167 1.21 -5.47 -4.98
CA ASN A 167 1.41 -6.90 -5.25
C ASN A 167 0.89 -7.85 -4.15
N ALA A 168 0.01 -7.40 -3.25
CA ALA A 168 -0.47 -8.22 -2.15
C ALA A 168 -1.61 -9.14 -2.58
N PHE A 169 -1.69 -10.33 -1.99
CA PHE A 169 -2.82 -11.25 -2.18
C PHE A 169 -3.85 -11.05 -1.07
N LEU A 170 -5.04 -10.56 -1.44
CA LEU A 170 -6.10 -10.08 -0.54
C LEU A 170 -7.41 -10.86 -0.70
N ALA A 171 -7.39 -12.07 -1.26
CA ALA A 171 -8.62 -12.82 -1.54
C ALA A 171 -9.49 -13.00 -0.29
N GLY A 172 -10.78 -12.66 -0.39
CA GLY A 172 -11.74 -12.76 0.72
C GLY A 172 -11.49 -11.82 1.90
N THR A 173 -10.60 -10.84 1.78
CA THR A 173 -10.30 -9.86 2.84
C THR A 173 -11.46 -8.90 3.05
N ASN A 174 -11.76 -8.54 4.29
CA ASN A 174 -12.87 -7.65 4.61
C ASN A 174 -12.38 -6.23 4.96
N PHE A 175 -12.70 -5.24 4.12
CA PHE A 175 -12.42 -3.82 4.31
C PHE A 175 -13.65 -3.00 4.71
N GLU A 176 -14.74 -3.62 5.15
CA GLU A 176 -15.98 -2.93 5.51
C GLU A 176 -15.73 -1.83 6.55
N ASN A 177 -16.15 -0.59 6.25
CA ASN A 177 -15.92 0.60 7.08
C ASN A 177 -14.44 0.95 7.35
N ALA A 178 -13.49 0.35 6.64
CA ALA A 178 -12.09 0.77 6.69
C ALA A 178 -11.90 2.11 5.95
N ASN A 179 -11.12 3.01 6.54
CA ASN A 179 -10.64 4.20 5.85
C ASN A 179 -9.47 3.82 4.94
N VAL A 180 -9.67 3.86 3.62
CA VAL A 180 -8.66 3.51 2.62
C VAL A 180 -8.19 4.71 1.80
N GLN A 181 -8.28 5.92 2.36
CA GLN A 181 -7.80 7.14 1.71
C GLN A 181 -6.31 6.99 1.35
N ASN A 182 -5.97 7.27 0.10
CA ASN A 182 -4.60 7.20 -0.42
C ASN A 182 -3.94 5.82 -0.26
N VAL A 183 -4.71 4.73 -0.16
CA VAL A 183 -4.15 3.37 -0.13
C VAL A 183 -3.69 2.94 -1.52
N ASP A 184 -2.52 2.30 -1.60
CA ASP A 184 -2.00 1.77 -2.87
C ASP A 184 -2.31 0.28 -3.03
N PHE A 185 -3.23 -0.06 -3.94
CA PHE A 185 -3.58 -1.43 -4.34
C PHE A 185 -2.95 -1.84 -5.67
N THR A 186 -1.91 -1.16 -6.17
CA THR A 186 -1.28 -1.48 -7.46
C THR A 186 -0.89 -2.96 -7.51
N GLN A 187 -1.33 -3.68 -8.54
CA GLN A 187 -1.09 -5.11 -8.75
C GLN A 187 -1.58 -6.03 -7.60
N ALA A 188 -2.42 -5.52 -6.70
CA ALA A 188 -3.02 -6.34 -5.65
C ALA A 188 -4.07 -7.30 -6.21
N ILE A 189 -4.27 -8.45 -5.57
CA ILE A 189 -5.20 -9.49 -6.01
C ILE A 189 -6.33 -9.61 -4.98
N LEU A 190 -7.51 -9.09 -5.27
CA LEU A 190 -8.63 -8.92 -4.34
C LEU A 190 -9.88 -9.79 -4.62
N PRO A 191 -9.84 -10.97 -5.29
CA PRO A 191 -11.05 -11.69 -5.61
C PRO A 191 -11.86 -12.04 -4.35
N GLY A 192 -13.15 -11.71 -4.36
CA GLY A 192 -14.04 -11.90 -3.21
C GLY A 192 -13.74 -11.01 -1.99
N ALA A 193 -12.83 -10.03 -2.09
CA ALA A 193 -12.64 -9.06 -1.02
C ALA A 193 -13.90 -8.20 -0.86
N ILE A 194 -14.26 -7.90 0.40
CA ILE A 194 -15.38 -7.02 0.72
C ILE A 194 -14.83 -5.60 0.76
N ILE A 195 -14.91 -4.90 -0.37
CA ILE A 195 -14.52 -3.51 -0.54
C ILE A 195 -15.52 -2.82 -1.47
N THR A 196 -15.95 -1.62 -1.11
CA THR A 196 -16.96 -0.88 -1.89
C THR A 196 -16.34 -0.12 -3.06
N PRO A 197 -17.10 0.18 -4.13
CA PRO A 197 -16.62 1.06 -5.20
C PRO A 197 -16.14 2.42 -4.68
N GLY A 198 -16.86 3.02 -3.72
CA GLY A 198 -16.48 4.31 -3.11
C GLY A 198 -15.16 4.25 -2.32
N GLN A 199 -14.76 3.08 -1.80
CA GLN A 199 -13.46 2.88 -1.17
C GLN A 199 -12.34 2.78 -2.22
N LEU A 200 -12.57 2.04 -3.32
CA LEU A 200 -11.63 1.99 -4.44
C LEU A 200 -11.45 3.38 -5.10
N ASP A 201 -12.49 4.21 -5.05
CA ASP A 201 -12.51 5.55 -5.62
C ASP A 201 -11.59 6.55 -4.94
N VAL A 202 -11.26 6.35 -3.65
CA VAL A 202 -10.39 7.22 -2.82
C VAL A 202 -9.01 6.63 -2.59
N ALA A 203 -8.75 5.43 -3.12
CA ALA A 203 -7.43 4.81 -3.11
C ALA A 203 -6.44 5.65 -3.92
N LEU A 204 -5.15 5.61 -3.54
CA LEU A 204 -4.07 6.25 -4.30
C LEU A 204 -3.91 5.62 -5.68
N SER A 205 -4.01 4.29 -5.75
CA SER A 205 -3.83 3.53 -7.00
C SER A 205 -4.51 2.18 -6.90
N ILE A 206 -5.12 1.74 -8.00
CA ILE A 206 -5.64 0.39 -8.23
C ILE A 206 -5.07 -0.22 -9.52
N ALA A 207 -4.01 0.38 -10.09
CA ALA A 207 -3.47 -0.01 -11.39
C ALA A 207 -3.07 -1.49 -11.40
N ASN A 208 -3.57 -2.22 -12.41
CA ASN A 208 -3.31 -3.63 -12.63
C ASN A 208 -3.73 -4.55 -11.46
N ALA A 209 -4.54 -4.05 -10.52
CA ALA A 209 -5.12 -4.89 -9.48
C ALA A 209 -6.11 -5.89 -10.10
N ILE A 210 -6.31 -7.05 -9.50
CA ILE A 210 -7.45 -7.92 -9.81
C ILE A 210 -8.54 -7.59 -8.78
N LEU A 211 -9.62 -6.94 -9.20
CA LEU A 211 -10.69 -6.47 -8.34
C LEU A 211 -11.57 -7.61 -7.81
N PRO A 212 -12.46 -7.35 -6.83
CA PRO A 212 -13.31 -8.38 -6.24
C PRO A 212 -14.16 -9.19 -7.21
N ASP A 213 -14.59 -8.57 -8.31
CA ASP A 213 -15.37 -9.18 -9.40
C ASP A 213 -14.49 -9.88 -10.45
N GLY A 214 -13.17 -9.87 -10.27
CA GLY A 214 -12.19 -10.44 -11.20
C GLY A 214 -11.75 -9.50 -12.33
N SER A 215 -12.31 -8.30 -12.43
CA SER A 215 -11.89 -7.31 -13.42
C SER A 215 -10.51 -6.73 -13.09
N THR A 216 -9.83 -6.18 -14.10
CA THR A 216 -8.54 -5.51 -13.88
C THR A 216 -8.77 -4.05 -13.49
N GLY A 217 -8.26 -3.67 -12.32
CA GLY A 217 -8.22 -2.31 -11.84
C GLY A 217 -7.38 -1.43 -12.76
N LYS A 218 -7.97 -0.29 -13.14
CA LYS A 218 -7.30 0.75 -13.91
C LYS A 218 -7.31 1.99 -13.03
N ASN A 219 -6.16 2.66 -12.90
CA ASN A 219 -6.14 3.92 -12.17
C ASN A 219 -7.17 4.86 -12.77
N LYS A 220 -7.86 5.59 -11.89
CA LYS A 220 -8.61 6.76 -12.33
C LYS A 220 -7.62 7.66 -13.04
N ASN A 221 -7.90 7.94 -14.31
CA ASN A 221 -7.25 8.98 -15.06
C ASN A 221 -7.10 10.22 -14.15
N LEU A 222 -5.92 10.84 -14.12
CA LEU A 222 -5.68 12.14 -13.48
C LEU A 222 -6.48 13.29 -14.11
N VAL A 223 -7.52 13.00 -14.88
CA VAL A 223 -8.45 14.01 -15.32
C VAL A 223 -9.58 14.12 -14.33
N ASN A 224 -9.32 14.89 -13.28
CA ASN A 224 -10.36 15.79 -12.80
C ASN A 224 -9.77 17.14 -12.38
N ASN A 225 -9.09 17.82 -13.30
CA ASN A 225 -9.05 19.29 -13.32
C ASN A 225 -10.27 19.87 -14.06
N GLY A 226 -11.40 19.15 -14.07
CA GLY A 226 -12.70 19.63 -14.55
C GLY A 226 -12.87 19.85 -16.05
N ASN A 227 -11.81 19.83 -16.88
CA ASN A 227 -11.91 20.42 -18.23
C ASN A 227 -11.55 19.55 -19.46
N ALA A 228 -10.95 18.34 -19.35
CA ALA A 228 -10.57 17.56 -20.55
C ALA A 228 -10.26 16.06 -20.33
N GLN A 229 -11.15 15.13 -20.74
CA GLN A 229 -10.90 13.68 -20.70
C GLN A 229 -10.45 13.14 -22.05
N CYS A 230 -9.30 12.46 -22.13
CA CYS A 230 -8.89 11.70 -23.31
C CYS A 230 -8.77 10.21 -22.96
N THR A 231 -9.40 9.37 -23.77
CA THR A 231 -9.40 7.91 -23.63
C THR A 231 -9.21 7.28 -25.00
N ASP A 232 -8.35 6.28 -25.12
CA ASP A 232 -8.40 5.37 -26.28
C ASP A 232 -9.40 4.22 -26.01
N MET A 233 -9.69 3.38 -27.02
CA MET A 233 -10.60 2.23 -26.86
C MET A 233 -10.09 1.15 -25.89
N ASN A 234 -8.85 1.26 -25.41
CA ASN A 234 -8.20 0.35 -24.46
C ASN A 234 -7.94 0.99 -23.08
N ASN A 235 -8.32 2.25 -22.87
CA ASN A 235 -8.00 3.12 -21.73
C ASN A 235 -6.50 3.41 -21.53
N THR A 236 -5.73 3.60 -22.60
CA THR A 236 -4.33 4.01 -22.50
C THR A 236 -4.21 5.45 -22.02
N ILE A 237 -3.25 5.66 -21.12
CA ILE A 237 -3.13 6.82 -20.23
C ILE A 237 -2.52 8.00 -21.00
N ALA A 238 -3.27 9.09 -21.06
CA ALA A 238 -2.77 10.42 -21.35
C ALA A 238 -2.53 11.16 -20.02
N TYR A 239 -1.32 11.67 -19.80
CA TYR A 239 -0.98 12.49 -18.62
C TYR A 239 -0.67 13.93 -19.03
N TRP A 240 -1.02 14.87 -18.15
CA TRP A 240 -0.67 16.29 -18.29
C TRP A 240 0.59 16.55 -17.48
N ASP A 241 1.58 17.24 -18.05
CA ASP A 241 2.63 17.84 -17.23
C ASP A 241 2.20 19.21 -16.65
N ASN A 242 3.07 19.80 -15.84
CA ASN A 242 2.83 21.10 -15.21
C ASN A 242 2.79 22.29 -16.21
N ASN A 243 3.11 22.06 -17.48
CA ASN A 243 3.08 23.06 -18.55
C ASN A 243 1.82 22.96 -19.42
N GLY A 244 1.00 21.93 -19.21
CA GLY A 244 -0.21 21.69 -20.01
C GLY A 244 0.00 20.75 -21.18
N ASP A 245 1.17 20.09 -21.28
CA ASP A 245 1.47 19.17 -22.36
C ASP A 245 0.87 17.79 -22.09
N VAL A 246 0.23 17.22 -23.10
CA VAL A 246 -0.36 15.87 -23.03
C VAL A 246 0.64 14.85 -23.56
N PHE A 247 1.01 13.91 -22.70
CA PHE A 247 1.89 12.80 -23.04
C PHE A 247 1.11 11.49 -23.06
N ILE A 248 1.30 10.73 -24.13
CA ILE A 248 0.64 9.43 -24.31
C ILE A 248 1.71 8.36 -24.33
N HIS A 249 1.69 7.46 -23.36
CA HIS A 249 2.78 6.49 -23.18
C HIS A 249 2.69 5.31 -24.16
N GLU A 250 1.49 4.94 -24.61
CA GLU A 250 1.23 3.90 -25.60
C GLU A 250 -0.06 4.24 -26.35
N ILE A 251 -0.14 3.99 -27.66
CA ILE A 251 -1.40 4.13 -28.43
C ILE A 251 -1.64 2.79 -29.12
N GLN A 252 -2.70 2.10 -28.72
CA GLN A 252 -3.11 0.85 -29.37
C GLN A 252 -4.33 1.02 -30.30
N SER A 253 -4.97 2.20 -30.30
CA SER A 253 -6.18 2.46 -31.07
C SER A 253 -6.48 3.96 -31.23
N ASN A 254 -7.62 4.31 -31.85
CA ASN A 254 -8.09 5.69 -31.96
C ASN A 254 -8.28 6.32 -30.58
N ILE A 255 -7.92 7.60 -30.45
CA ILE A 255 -8.09 8.38 -29.22
C ILE A 255 -9.36 9.23 -29.35
N ASP A 256 -10.30 9.02 -28.44
CA ASP A 256 -11.47 9.88 -28.27
C ASP A 256 -11.18 10.87 -27.14
N CYS A 257 -11.09 12.15 -27.48
CA CYS A 257 -10.97 13.24 -26.51
C CYS A 257 -12.30 13.99 -26.39
N VAL A 258 -12.77 14.16 -25.14
CA VAL A 258 -13.99 14.87 -24.78
C VAL A 258 -13.62 16.03 -23.85
N PHE A 259 -13.89 17.26 -24.30
CA PHE A 259 -13.67 18.47 -23.53
C PHE A 259 -15.00 18.97 -22.96
N GLN A 260 -15.03 19.31 -21.67
CA GLN A 260 -16.16 19.95 -21.02
C GLN A 260 -15.69 21.26 -20.39
N GLY A 261 -16.08 22.39 -20.98
CA GLY A 261 -15.76 23.72 -20.46
C GLY A 261 -16.91 24.31 -19.66
N THR A 262 -16.60 24.98 -18.55
CA THR A 262 -17.57 25.77 -17.76
C THR A 262 -17.69 27.18 -18.32
N MET A 263 -18.48 27.34 -19.37
CA MET A 263 -19.44 28.44 -19.57
C MET A 263 -20.20 28.17 -20.88
N ALA A 264 -21.50 27.92 -20.74
CA ALA A 264 -22.46 27.60 -21.81
C ALA A 264 -22.24 26.26 -22.54
N ASN A 265 -22.65 25.14 -21.93
CA ASN A 265 -23.15 23.90 -22.57
C ASN A 265 -22.66 23.59 -24.00
N ALA A 266 -21.36 23.66 -24.25
CA ALA A 266 -20.77 23.33 -25.54
C ALA A 266 -19.80 22.16 -25.32
N THR A 267 -20.29 20.96 -25.61
CA THR A 267 -19.45 19.76 -25.67
C THR A 267 -18.73 19.77 -27.02
N LEU A 268 -17.44 20.12 -27.03
CA LEU A 268 -16.62 19.92 -28.23
C LEU A 268 -16.17 18.46 -28.23
N GLN A 269 -16.75 17.64 -29.10
CA GLN A 269 -16.28 16.28 -29.37
C GLN A 269 -15.47 16.29 -30.66
N GLN A 270 -14.18 15.97 -30.57
CA GLN A 270 -13.31 15.85 -31.72
C GLN A 270 -12.66 14.47 -31.73
N LYS A 271 -13.00 13.65 -32.73
CA LYS A 271 -12.38 12.34 -32.94
C LYS A 271 -11.08 12.50 -33.69
N MET A 272 -9.97 12.03 -33.11
CA MET A 272 -8.69 11.99 -33.79
C MET A 272 -8.43 10.61 -34.41
N ASN A 273 -8.06 10.61 -35.69
CA ASN A 273 -7.68 9.42 -36.43
C ASN A 273 -6.15 9.33 -36.54
N VAL A 274 -5.52 8.72 -35.55
CA VAL A 274 -4.06 8.54 -35.46
C VAL A 274 -3.53 7.32 -36.25
N ARG A 275 -4.38 6.66 -37.05
CA ARG A 275 -4.03 5.41 -37.78
C ARG A 275 -2.81 5.55 -38.69
N ARG A 276 -2.56 6.74 -39.24
CA ARG A 276 -1.44 6.97 -40.16
C ARG A 276 -0.07 6.74 -39.51
N TYR A 277 0.03 6.87 -38.18
CA TYR A 277 1.29 6.82 -37.43
C TYR A 277 1.36 5.68 -36.41
N GLU A 278 0.31 4.84 -36.36
CA GLU A 278 0.16 3.72 -35.42
C GLU A 278 1.37 2.78 -35.41
N ARG A 279 1.95 2.52 -36.59
CA ARG A 279 3.12 1.63 -36.73
C ARG A 279 4.38 2.21 -36.06
N LEU A 280 4.63 3.51 -36.19
CA LEU A 280 5.82 4.17 -35.63
C LEU A 280 5.70 4.33 -34.12
N ILE A 281 4.50 4.65 -33.64
CA ILE A 281 4.20 4.78 -32.21
C ILE A 281 4.36 3.41 -31.51
N ARG A 282 3.82 2.32 -32.09
CA ARG A 282 3.97 0.94 -31.57
C ARG A 282 5.42 0.46 -31.48
N GLN A 283 6.32 1.04 -32.27
CA GLN A 283 7.74 0.68 -32.29
C GLN A 283 8.58 1.55 -31.34
N GLY A 284 7.95 2.49 -30.60
CA GLY A 284 8.64 3.46 -29.76
C GLY A 284 9.41 4.52 -30.56
N GLN A 285 9.10 4.67 -31.85
CA GLN A 285 9.85 5.48 -32.81
C GLN A 285 9.18 6.83 -33.09
N ALA A 286 7.97 7.07 -32.58
CA ALA A 286 7.31 8.36 -32.67
C ALA A 286 6.65 8.74 -31.35
N LYS A 287 6.73 10.02 -30.99
CA LYS A 287 5.94 10.63 -29.91
C LYS A 287 4.90 11.57 -30.52
N VAL A 288 3.69 11.57 -29.96
CA VAL A 288 2.62 12.49 -30.33
C VAL A 288 2.48 13.53 -29.22
N TYR A 289 2.61 14.79 -29.59
CA TYR A 289 2.39 15.95 -28.75
C TYR A 289 1.09 16.61 -29.19
N ILE A 290 0.24 16.92 -28.21
CA ILE A 290 -0.99 17.68 -28.45
C ILE A 290 -0.81 19.00 -27.72
N GLU A 291 -0.54 20.05 -28.48
CA GLU A 291 -0.46 21.43 -27.96
C GLU A 291 -1.80 22.12 -28.23
N ILE A 292 -2.38 22.72 -27.20
CA ILE A 292 -3.62 23.50 -27.32
C ILE A 292 -3.24 24.98 -27.32
N GLN A 293 -3.24 25.60 -28.50
CA GLN A 293 -2.94 27.03 -28.61
C GLN A 293 -4.18 27.88 -28.28
N GLY A 294 -4.02 28.81 -27.33
CA GLY A 294 -5.06 29.72 -26.86
C GLY A 294 -5.42 29.62 -25.36
N ALA A 295 -4.77 28.74 -24.60
CA ALA A 295 -4.98 28.62 -23.17
C ALA A 295 -4.22 29.71 -22.39
N SER A 296 -4.93 30.61 -21.71
CA SER A 296 -4.31 31.42 -20.65
C SER A 296 -4.10 30.54 -19.40
N ALA A 297 -2.98 30.72 -18.69
CA ALA A 297 -2.58 29.94 -17.51
C ALA A 297 -3.55 30.04 -16.30
N SER A 298 -4.70 30.70 -16.46
CA SER A 298 -5.73 30.89 -15.46
C SER A 298 -7.11 30.47 -15.97
N GLY A 299 -7.28 29.18 -16.27
CA GLY A 299 -8.53 28.45 -15.99
C GLY A 299 -9.85 28.88 -16.66
N SER A 300 -9.86 29.64 -17.75
CA SER A 300 -11.09 29.86 -18.55
C SER A 300 -10.82 29.86 -20.06
N PHE A 301 -11.58 29.05 -20.80
CA PHE A 301 -11.58 29.02 -22.26
C PHE A 301 -12.60 30.03 -22.81
N ASP A 302 -12.12 31.05 -23.52
CA ASP A 302 -12.98 31.92 -24.32
C ASP A 302 -13.14 31.31 -25.73
N LEU A 303 -14.28 30.68 -25.99
CA LEU A 303 -14.63 30.10 -27.29
C LEU A 303 -15.16 31.14 -28.29
N SER A 304 -15.24 32.42 -27.91
CA SER A 304 -15.79 33.47 -28.77
C SER A 304 -14.78 34.06 -29.75
N ASN A 305 -13.46 33.93 -29.50
CA ASN A 305 -12.37 34.28 -30.42
C ASN A 305 -10.99 34.12 -29.74
N PRO A 306 -9.94 33.55 -30.36
CA PRO A 306 -9.84 32.92 -31.68
C PRO A 306 -10.17 31.41 -31.61
N PRO A 307 -10.17 30.66 -32.73
CA PRO A 307 -10.39 29.21 -32.68
C PRO A 307 -9.37 28.56 -31.75
N VAL A 308 -9.83 27.67 -30.87
CA VAL A 308 -8.91 26.76 -30.18
C VAL A 308 -8.32 25.84 -31.25
N TYR A 309 -7.03 26.00 -31.53
CA TYR A 309 -6.32 25.13 -32.45
C TYR A 309 -5.69 24.00 -31.64
N MET A 310 -5.98 22.75 -32.02
CA MET A 310 -5.15 21.62 -31.63
C MET A 310 -4.02 21.50 -32.65
N LEU A 311 -2.80 21.79 -32.19
CA LEU A 311 -1.59 21.50 -32.95
C LEU A 311 -1.15 20.10 -32.55
N VAL A 312 -1.13 19.18 -33.51
CA VAL A 312 -0.70 17.80 -33.28
C VAL A 312 0.68 17.65 -33.86
N GLN A 313 1.68 17.86 -33.03
CA GLN A 313 3.06 17.67 -33.44
C GLN A 313 3.44 16.20 -33.26
N TYR A 314 3.97 15.56 -34.29
CA TYR A 314 4.65 14.29 -34.13
C TYR A 314 6.17 14.50 -34.24
N PHE A 315 6.91 13.71 -33.48
CA PHE A 315 8.37 13.66 -33.57
C PHE A 315 8.81 12.24 -33.88
N ASP A 316 9.37 12.03 -35.07
CA ASP A 316 10.01 10.77 -35.47
C ASP A 316 11.43 10.74 -34.87
N LEU A 317 11.62 9.85 -33.89
CA LEU A 317 12.87 9.72 -33.15
C LEU A 317 14.00 9.10 -33.99
N ASN A 318 13.68 8.43 -35.10
CA ASN A 318 14.69 7.82 -35.97
C ASN A 318 15.24 8.81 -36.99
N ASN A 319 14.37 9.67 -37.52
CA ASN A 319 14.72 10.60 -38.59
C ASN A 319 14.97 12.02 -38.09
N ASN A 320 14.72 12.30 -36.80
CA ASN A 320 14.79 13.65 -36.23
C ASN A 320 13.89 14.65 -36.98
N GLU A 321 12.77 14.16 -37.51
CA GLU A 321 11.80 14.96 -38.25
C GLU A 321 10.58 15.25 -37.37
N SER A 322 10.17 16.52 -37.33
CA SER A 322 8.93 16.97 -36.73
C SER A 322 7.91 17.32 -37.81
N GLY A 323 6.64 16.98 -37.61
CA GLY A 323 5.54 17.43 -38.47
C GLY A 323 4.31 17.85 -37.67
N GLU A 324 3.50 18.74 -38.25
CA GLU A 324 2.26 19.30 -37.70
C GLU A 324 1.01 18.76 -38.40
#